data_AF-A0A560HLZ3-F1
#
_entry.id   AF-A0A560HLZ3-F1
#
_cell.length_a   1.000
_cell.length_b   1.000
_cell.length_c   1.000
_cell.angle_alpha   90.00
_cell.angle_beta   90.00
_cell.angle_gamma   90.00
#
_symmetry.space_group_name_H-M   'P 1'
#
loop_
_entity.id
_entity.type
_entity.pdbx_description
1 polymer ?
#
loop_
_entity_poly.entity_id
_entity_poly.type
_entity_poly.pdbx_seq_one_letter_code
_entity_poly.pdbx_strand_id
1 'polypeptide(L)'
;MIDTPTIHDGRQEAIVRESGLDWVLVRPTILNNKPGHGGVRALTDLSDVHGGTISRADVAGFVLEQVHDDTWLGRALLITW
;
A
#
# COMPACT_ATOMS: atom_id res chain seq x y z
N MET A 1 -22.89 -6.18 27.32
CA MET A 1 -22.54 -5.40 26.12
C MET A 1 -21.10 -5.78 25.80
N ILE A 2 -20.92 -6.75 24.90
CA ILE A 2 -19.59 -7.30 24.57
C ILE A 2 -19.11 -6.54 23.33
N ASP A 3 -18.08 -5.74 23.51
CA ASP A 3 -17.43 -4.96 22.46
C ASP A 3 -16.19 -5.73 22.02
N THR A 4 -16.31 -6.51 20.94
CA THR A 4 -15.15 -6.93 20.14
C THR A 4 -15.64 -7.19 18.71
N PRO A 5 -15.10 -6.45 17.73
CA PRO A 5 -14.08 -7.07 16.88
C PRO A 5 -12.89 -6.13 16.60
N THR A 6 -11.68 -6.66 16.84
CA THR A 6 -10.66 -6.82 15.79
C THR A 6 -10.15 -5.55 15.07
N ILE A 7 -8.93 -5.13 15.45
CA ILE A 7 -7.92 -4.40 14.66
C ILE A 7 -8.08 -2.87 14.52
N HIS A 8 -7.03 -2.16 14.95
CA HIS A 8 -6.87 -0.70 14.94
C HIS A 8 -6.57 -0.10 13.55
N ASP A 9 -7.02 -0.72 12.46
CA ASP A 9 -6.52 -0.48 11.11
C ASP A 9 -7.65 -0.03 10.18
N GLY A 10 -7.68 1.27 9.85
CA GLY A 10 -8.67 1.85 8.93
C GLY A 10 -9.00 3.32 9.20
N ARG A 11 -8.79 3.82 10.42
CA ARG A 11 -9.05 5.24 10.75
C ARG A 11 -8.15 6.19 9.98
N GLN A 12 -6.86 5.88 9.88
CA GLN A 12 -5.90 6.74 9.15
C GLN A 12 -6.27 6.85 7.67
N GLU A 13 -6.67 5.74 7.06
CA GLU A 13 -7.09 5.74 5.67
C GLU A 13 -8.40 6.47 5.43
N ALA A 14 -9.36 6.36 6.34
CA ALA A 14 -10.61 7.13 6.25
C ALA A 14 -10.34 8.63 6.25
N ILE A 15 -9.45 9.11 7.14
CA ILE A 15 -9.02 10.51 7.18
C ILE A 15 -8.39 10.94 5.85
N VAL A 16 -7.52 10.12 5.26
CA VAL A 16 -6.89 10.41 3.97
C VAL A 16 -7.93 10.45 2.85
N ARG A 17 -8.86 9.49 2.82
CA ARG A 17 -9.95 9.42 1.82
C ARG A 17 -10.89 10.62 1.89
N GLU A 18 -11.17 11.10 3.10
CA GLU A 18 -12.08 12.22 3.35
C GLU A 18 -11.41 13.60 3.27
N SER A 19 -10.08 13.65 3.13
CA SER A 19 -9.30 14.90 3.16
C SER A 19 -9.54 15.85 1.98
N GLY A 20 -10.10 15.35 0.88
CA GLY A 20 -10.24 16.11 -0.37
C GLY A 20 -8.92 16.39 -1.08
N LEU A 21 -7.82 15.76 -0.65
CA LEU A 21 -6.50 15.84 -1.28
C LEU A 21 -6.35 14.76 -2.35
N ASP A 22 -5.35 14.94 -3.22
CA ASP A 22 -4.85 13.88 -4.08
C ASP A 22 -4.07 12.88 -3.24
N TRP A 23 -4.56 11.63 -3.18
CA TRP A 23 -3.97 10.60 -2.32
C TRP A 23 -3.77 9.27 -3.05
N VAL A 24 -2.72 8.56 -2.64
CA VAL A 24 -2.47 7.16 -3.00
C VAL A 24 -2.18 6.42 -1.69
N LEU A 25 -2.95 5.37 -1.42
CA LEU A 25 -2.75 4.54 -0.23
C LEU A 25 -1.91 3.31 -0.60
N VAL A 26 -0.67 3.26 -0.14
CA VAL A 26 0.27 2.18 -0.43
C VAL A 26 0.34 1.22 0.75
N ARG A 27 -0.06 -0.04 0.54
CA ARG A 27 -0.06 -1.12 1.53
C ARG A 27 0.97 -2.17 1.14
N PRO A 28 2.19 -2.13 1.68
CA PRO A 28 3.19 -3.15 1.39
C PRO A 28 2.87 -4.47 2.08
N THR A 29 3.31 -5.56 1.45
CA THR A 29 3.45 -6.86 2.13
C THR A 29 4.60 -6.82 3.15
N ILE A 30 5.07 -7.97 3.65
CA ILE A 30 6.04 -8.00 4.75
C ILE A 30 7.35 -7.31 4.33
N LEU A 31 7.68 -6.21 4.99
CA LEU A 31 8.87 -5.42 4.68
C LEU A 31 10.16 -6.18 5.05
N ASN A 32 11.13 -6.16 4.15
CA ASN A 32 12.47 -6.70 4.37
C ASN A 32 13.57 -5.68 4.01
N ASN A 33 14.81 -5.96 4.43
CA ASN A 33 16.00 -5.15 4.15
C ASN A 33 16.92 -5.76 3.07
N LYS A 34 16.40 -6.69 2.25
CA LYS A 34 17.18 -7.26 1.15
C LYS A 34 17.40 -6.19 0.06
N PRO A 35 18.42 -6.34 -0.80
CA PRO A 35 18.55 -5.50 -1.98
C PRO A 35 17.25 -5.48 -2.80
N GLY A 36 16.92 -4.32 -3.35
CA GLY A 36 15.74 -4.17 -4.20
C GLY A 36 15.81 -5.08 -5.42
N HIS A 37 14.69 -5.70 -5.76
CA HIS A 37 14.59 -6.53 -6.95
C HIS A 37 14.29 -5.71 -8.21
N GLY A 38 13.99 -4.42 -8.06
CA GLY A 38 13.83 -3.48 -9.18
C GLY A 38 12.45 -3.56 -9.84
N GLY A 39 11.47 -4.20 -9.20
CA GLY A 39 10.12 -4.32 -9.71
C GLY A 39 9.11 -4.48 -8.58
N VAL A 40 8.02 -3.73 -8.68
CA VAL A 40 6.89 -3.78 -7.75
C VAL A 40 5.62 -4.08 -8.53
N ARG A 41 4.86 -5.07 -8.05
CA ARG A 41 3.52 -5.38 -8.50
C ARG A 41 2.52 -4.62 -7.64
N ALA A 42 1.88 -3.62 -8.23
CA ALA A 42 0.75 -2.91 -7.63
C ALA A 42 -0.57 -3.61 -7.95
N LEU A 43 -1.33 -3.94 -6.90
CA LEU A 43 -2.58 -4.68 -7.00
C LEU A 43 -3.72 -3.89 -6.35
N THR A 44 -4.79 -3.66 -7.10
CA THR A 44 -6.06 -3.15 -6.58
C THR A 44 -7.03 -4.27 -6.22
N ASP A 45 -6.87 -5.43 -6.85
CA ASP A 45 -7.64 -6.64 -6.59
C ASP A 45 -6.82 -7.59 -5.71
N LEU A 46 -7.39 -7.96 -4.56
CA LEU A 46 -6.74 -8.78 -3.54
C LEU A 46 -7.09 -10.27 -3.66
N SER A 47 -7.92 -10.63 -4.65
CA SER A 47 -8.43 -12.00 -4.85
C SER A 47 -7.34 -13.06 -4.96
N ASP A 48 -6.22 -12.73 -5.62
CA ASP A 48 -5.12 -13.66 -5.92
C ASP A 48 -3.79 -13.29 -5.24
N VAL A 49 -3.86 -12.48 -4.18
CA VAL A 49 -2.67 -12.08 -3.44
C VAL A 49 -2.17 -13.25 -2.61
N HIS A 50 -1.05 -13.82 -3.04
CA HIS A 50 -0.28 -14.76 -2.24
C HIS A 50 0.76 -13.96 -1.45
N GLY A 51 0.83 -14.19 -0.13
CA GLY A 51 1.73 -13.47 0.76
C GLY A 51 3.16 -13.43 0.25
N GLY A 52 3.84 -12.31 0.48
CA GLY A 52 5.19 -12.06 -0.03
C GLY A 52 5.96 -11.13 0.89
N THR A 53 7.24 -10.93 0.57
CA THR A 53 8.08 -9.94 1.25
C THR A 53 8.59 -8.94 0.23
N ILE A 54 8.45 -7.65 0.48
CA ILE A 54 8.95 -6.60 -0.40
C ILE A 54 10.10 -5.86 0.27
N SER A 55 11.12 -5.46 -0.49
CA SER A 55 12.23 -4.69 0.07
C SER A 55 11.79 -3.26 0.36
N ARG A 56 12.32 -2.65 1.43
CA ARG A 56 12.09 -1.21 1.70
C ARG A 56 12.57 -0.32 0.56
N ALA A 57 13.59 -0.75 -0.18
CA ALA A 57 14.11 -0.03 -1.34
C ALA A 57 13.10 -0.01 -2.49
N ASP A 58 12.47 -1.13 -2.80
CA ASP A 58 11.45 -1.23 -3.84
C ASP A 58 10.19 -0.44 -3.46
N VAL A 59 9.78 -0.49 -2.18
CA VAL A 59 8.67 0.36 -1.67
C VAL A 59 8.98 1.85 -1.84
N ALA A 60 10.19 2.28 -1.49
CA ALA A 60 10.60 3.68 -1.63
C ALA A 60 10.64 4.12 -3.10
N GLY A 61 11.12 3.26 -3.99
CA GLY A 61 11.08 3.50 -5.44
C GLY A 61 9.66 3.69 -5.94
N PHE A 62 8.76 2.77 -5.59
CA PHE A 62 7.35 2.85 -5.97
C PHE A 62 6.68 4.13 -5.45
N VAL A 63 6.88 4.48 -4.18
CA VAL A 63 6.31 5.69 -3.58
C VAL A 63 6.82 6.94 -4.30
N LEU A 64 8.10 6.97 -4.70
CA LEU A 64 8.67 8.09 -5.45
C LEU A 64 8.07 8.20 -6.86
N GLU A 65 7.80 7.08 -7.53
CA GLU A 65 7.12 7.07 -8.83
C GLU A 65 5.72 7.68 -8.75
N GLN A 66 4.98 7.45 -7.65
CA GLN A 66 3.63 8.03 -7.45
C GLN A 66 3.61 9.56 -7.30
N VAL A 67 4.77 10.20 -7.08
CA VAL A 67 4.86 11.67 -7.07
C VAL A 67 4.84 12.23 -8.48
N HIS A 68 5.19 11.43 -9.48
CA HIS A 68 5.28 11.82 -10.89
C HIS A 68 4.17 11.21 -11.76
N ASP A 69 3.43 10.23 -11.23
CA ASP A 69 2.42 9.46 -11.96
C ASP A 69 1.08 9.44 -11.22
N ASP A 70 0.06 10.04 -11.83
CA ASP A 70 -1.30 10.13 -11.29
C ASP A 70 -2.16 8.89 -11.58
N THR A 71 -1.60 7.84 -12.20
CA THR A 71 -2.32 6.61 -12.58
C THR A 71 -3.12 6.00 -11.43
N TRP A 72 -2.64 6.16 -10.19
CA TRP A 72 -3.21 5.55 -8.99
C TRP A 72 -3.89 6.52 -8.04
N LEU A 73 -4.15 7.75 -8.49
CA LEU A 73 -4.80 8.76 -7.70
C LEU A 73 -6.19 8.30 -7.20
N GLY A 74 -6.42 8.45 -5.91
CA GLY A 74 -7.63 7.98 -5.23
C GLY A 74 -7.74 6.46 -5.08
N ARG A 75 -6.63 5.71 -5.21
CA ARG A 75 -6.62 4.24 -5.10
C ARG A 75 -5.84 3.75 -3.89
N ALA A 76 -6.31 2.62 -3.35
CA ALA A 76 -5.56 1.84 -2.36
C ALA A 76 -4.93 0.64 -3.08
N LEU A 77 -3.61 0.55 -2.99
CA LEU A 77 -2.80 -0.46 -3.67
C LEU A 77 -2.17 -1.36 -2.63
N LEU A 78 -2.25 -2.66 -2.86
CA LEU A 78 -1.32 -3.59 -2.24
C LEU A 78 -0.07 -3.70 -3.12
N ILE A 79 1.10 -3.51 -2.53
CA ILE A 79 2.36 -3.68 -3.26
C ILE A 79 3.12 -4.91 -2.78
N THR A 80 3.56 -5.71 -3.75
CA THR A 80 4.37 -6.92 -3.56
C THR A 80 5.42 -7.01 -4.68
N TRP A 81 6.39 -7.91 -4.53
CA TRP A 81 7.26 -8.36 -5.61
C TRP A 81 6.52 -9.35 -6.52
#